data_AF-A0A7W8WP00-F1
#
_entry.id   AF-A0A7W8WP00-F1
#
_cell.length_a   1.000
_cell.length_b   1.000
_cell.length_c   1.000
_cell.angle_alpha   90.00
_cell.angle_beta   90.00
_cell.angle_gamma   90.00
#
_symmetry.space_group_name_H-M   'P 1'
#
loop_
_entity.id
_entity.type
_entity.pdbx_description
1 polymer ?
#
loop_
_entity_poly.entity_id
_entity_poly.type
_entity_poly.pdbx_seq_one_letter_code
_entity_poly.pdbx_strand_id
1 'polypeptide(L)'
;MLTVAFAVLLVVTHTDHRNASECIKSTSKNGRYTAERCLLQWRGGNDPAYLGQVYDAASGKLLVRRTFSTPVPELIWVDDEGVSFSRGGDDASFIKLPPSFYDRMIARFSSIG
;
A
#
# COMPACT_ATOMS: atom_id res chain seq x y z
N MET A 1 3.53 -23.22 -32.63
CA MET A 1 2.63 -22.90 -31.50
C MET A 1 3.43 -22.04 -30.53
N LEU A 2 3.09 -20.76 -30.38
CA LEU A 2 3.84 -19.82 -29.53
C LEU A 2 3.26 -19.88 -28.11
N THR A 3 3.98 -20.50 -27.19
CA THR A 3 3.65 -20.46 -25.75
C THR A 3 4.14 -19.13 -25.19
N VAL A 4 3.24 -18.16 -25.05
CA VAL A 4 3.52 -16.91 -24.34
C VAL A 4 3.51 -17.24 -22.84
N ALA A 5 4.68 -17.50 -22.28
CA ALA A 5 4.85 -17.62 -20.85
C ALA A 5 4.68 -16.23 -20.23
N PHE A 6 3.55 -15.99 -19.59
CA PHE A 6 3.34 -14.83 -18.73
C PHE A 6 4.26 -14.96 -17.52
N ALA A 7 5.46 -14.38 -17.62
CA ALA A 7 6.35 -14.22 -16.49
C ALA A 7 5.69 -13.23 -15.52
N VAL A 8 5.04 -13.75 -14.47
CA VAL A 8 4.62 -12.95 -13.32
C VAL A 8 5.91 -12.51 -12.64
N LEU A 9 6.39 -11.32 -13.00
CA LEU A 9 7.52 -10.67 -12.38
C LEU A 9 7.09 -10.27 -10.96
N LEU A 10 7.25 -11.17 -9.99
CA LEU A 10 7.16 -10.85 -8.58
C LEU A 10 8.36 -9.94 -8.25
N VAL A 11 8.21 -8.65 -8.51
CA VAL A 11 9.14 -7.64 -8.02
C VAL A 11 8.97 -7.60 -6.51
N VAL A 12 9.76 -8.41 -5.81
CA VAL A 12 9.97 -8.29 -4.37
C VAL A 12 10.79 -7.02 -4.17
N THR A 13 10.10 -5.89 -4.13
CA THR A 13 10.68 -4.64 -3.62
C THR A 13 11.01 -4.88 -2.15
N HIS A 14 12.29 -5.08 -1.83
CA HIS A 14 12.79 -5.09 -0.46
C HIS A 14 12.65 -3.68 0.13
N THR A 15 11.43 -3.33 0.55
CA THR A 15 11.21 -2.24 1.50
C THR A 15 11.60 -2.76 2.89
N ASP A 16 12.20 -1.92 3.73
CA ASP A 16 12.73 -2.33 5.03
C ASP A 16 11.59 -2.84 5.96
N HIS A 17 11.37 -4.16 5.93
CA HIS A 17 10.26 -4.89 6.56
C HIS A 17 10.70 -5.61 7.84
N ARG A 18 11.75 -5.15 8.55
CA ARG A 18 12.31 -5.91 9.69
C ARG A 18 11.28 -6.30 10.77
N ASN A 19 10.14 -5.60 10.85
CA ASN A 19 8.99 -5.97 11.70
C ASN A 19 7.65 -6.06 10.94
N ALA A 20 7.63 -5.91 9.61
CA ALA A 20 6.39 -5.94 8.86
C ALA A 20 6.01 -7.39 8.50
N SER A 21 4.78 -7.77 8.79
CA SER A 21 4.22 -9.11 8.54
C SER A 21 2.86 -8.98 7.84
N GLU A 22 2.30 -10.08 7.34
CA GLU A 22 0.95 -10.12 6.73
C GLU A 22 0.72 -9.06 5.64
N CYS A 23 1.70 -8.89 4.76
CA CYS A 23 1.61 -7.94 3.65
C CYS A 23 0.65 -8.44 2.56
N ILE A 24 -0.36 -7.64 2.23
CA ILE A 24 -1.30 -7.87 1.14
C ILE A 24 -1.11 -6.79 0.09
N LYS A 25 -0.94 -7.19 -1.18
CA LYS A 25 -0.85 -6.30 -2.34
C LYS A 25 -2.06 -6.44 -3.24
N SER A 26 -2.44 -5.33 -3.86
CA SER A 26 -3.46 -5.29 -4.90
C SER A 26 -3.15 -4.18 -5.90
N THR A 27 -3.59 -4.32 -7.14
CA THR A 27 -3.41 -3.33 -8.21
C THR A 27 -4.77 -2.71 -8.55
N SER A 28 -4.79 -1.39 -8.79
CA SER A 28 -6.01 -0.67 -9.16
C SER A 28 -6.58 -1.20 -10.49
N LYS A 29 -7.89 -1.07 -10.68
CA LYS A 29 -8.57 -1.53 -11.91
C LYS A 29 -7.99 -0.92 -13.18
N ASN A 30 -7.55 0.33 -13.10
CA ASN A 30 -6.91 1.06 -14.20
C ASN A 30 -5.41 0.71 -14.40
N GLY A 31 -4.84 -0.15 -13.56
CA GLY A 31 -3.45 -0.60 -13.64
C GLY A 31 -2.40 0.47 -13.34
N ARG A 32 -2.78 1.67 -12.87
CA ARG A 32 -1.84 2.78 -12.61
C ARG A 32 -1.18 2.71 -11.25
N TYR A 33 -1.84 2.08 -10.28
CA TYR A 33 -1.39 2.07 -8.89
C TYR A 33 -1.36 0.66 -8.33
N THR A 34 -0.35 0.39 -7.51
CA THR A 34 -0.29 -0.81 -6.67
C THR A 34 -0.36 -0.35 -5.22
N ALA A 35 -1.27 -0.92 -4.44
CA ALA A 35 -1.38 -0.68 -3.02
C ALA A 35 -0.86 -1.90 -2.25
N GLU A 36 -0.18 -1.66 -1.13
CA GLU A 36 0.25 -2.67 -0.19
C GLU A 36 -0.18 -2.27 1.22
N ARG A 37 -0.63 -3.26 1.99
CA ARG A 37 -0.83 -3.11 3.42
C ARG A 37 -0.07 -4.18 4.17
N CYS A 38 0.74 -3.79 5.14
CA CYS A 38 1.44 -4.71 6.05
C CYS A 38 1.06 -4.45 7.51
N LEU A 39 1.01 -5.50 8.32
CA LEU A 39 0.96 -5.40 9.78
C LEU A 39 2.35 -5.04 10.30
N LEU A 40 2.47 -3.93 11.04
CA LEU A 40 3.73 -3.53 11.68
C LEU A 40 3.87 -4.09 13.08
N GLN A 41 2.78 -4.08 13.85
CA GLN A 41 2.79 -4.54 15.23
C GLN A 41 1.40 -4.98 15.65
N TRP A 42 1.30 -6.23 16.08
CA TRP A 42 0.13 -6.70 16.80
C TRP A 42 0.18 -6.22 18.25
N ARG A 43 -0.82 -5.46 18.69
CA ARG A 43 -0.94 -4.96 20.08
C ARG A 43 -2.10 -5.60 20.86
N GLY A 44 -2.80 -6.58 20.25
CA GLY A 44 -4.01 -7.17 20.80
C GLY A 44 -5.23 -6.23 20.74
N GLY A 45 -6.43 -6.81 20.82
CA GLY A 45 -7.68 -6.05 20.84
C GLY A 45 -7.97 -5.32 19.52
N ASN A 46 -8.33 -4.05 19.61
CA ASN A 46 -8.88 -3.25 18.50
C ASN A 46 -7.90 -2.23 17.88
N ASP A 47 -6.62 -2.20 18.31
CA ASP A 47 -5.62 -1.21 17.86
C ASP A 47 -4.30 -1.81 17.29
N PRO A 48 -4.34 -2.79 16.35
CA PRO A 48 -3.12 -3.22 15.65
C PRO A 48 -2.57 -2.12 14.73
N ALA A 49 -1.24 -1.98 14.66
CA ALA A 49 -0.60 -0.97 13.82
C ALA A 49 -0.27 -1.51 12.43
N TYR A 50 -0.66 -0.78 11.40
CA TYR A 50 -0.45 -1.13 9.99
C TYR A 50 0.33 -0.06 9.24
N LEU A 51 0.89 -0.49 8.12
CA LEU A 51 1.51 0.34 7.11
C LEU A 51 0.75 0.21 5.79
N GLY A 52 0.17 1.30 5.30
CA GLY A 52 -0.44 1.41 3.99
C GLY A 52 0.51 2.13 3.04
N GLN A 53 0.76 1.55 1.87
CA GLN A 53 1.68 2.08 0.87
C GLN A 53 1.00 2.07 -0.50
N VAL A 54 1.25 3.10 -1.29
CA VAL A 54 0.81 3.18 -2.69
C VAL A 54 2.01 3.47 -3.56
N TYR A 55 2.11 2.71 -4.63
CA TYR A 55 3.16 2.76 -5.63
C TYR A 55 2.59 3.08 -6.99
N ASP A 56 3.40 3.73 -7.82
CA ASP A 56 3.19 3.74 -9.26
C ASP A 56 3.39 2.31 -9.78
N ALA A 57 2.39 1.75 -10.45
CA ALA A 57 2.41 0.33 -10.84
C ALA A 57 3.43 0.04 -11.95
N ALA A 58 3.72 1.01 -12.81
CA ALA A 58 4.65 0.83 -13.92
C ALA A 58 6.11 0.88 -13.47
N SER A 59 6.45 1.82 -12.59
CA SER A 59 7.82 2.06 -12.13
C SER A 59 8.15 1.42 -10.78
N GLY A 60 7.15 0.97 -10.03
CA GLY A 60 7.32 0.50 -8.65
C GLY A 60 7.69 1.62 -7.65
N LYS A 61 7.62 2.88 -8.07
CA LYS A 61 8.00 4.03 -7.23
C LYS A 61 6.98 4.24 -6.11
N LEU A 62 7.46 4.33 -4.87
CA LEU A 62 6.62 4.72 -3.72
C LEU A 62 6.08 6.14 -3.92
N LEU A 63 4.75 6.27 -3.86
CA LEU A 63 4.04 7.54 -4.00
C LEU A 63 3.51 8.04 -2.67
N VAL A 64 3.04 7.15 -1.80
CA VAL A 64 2.50 7.49 -0.48
C VAL A 64 2.79 6.36 0.49
N ARG A 65 3.09 6.72 1.74
CA ARG A 65 3.23 5.81 2.88
C ARG A 65 2.50 6.40 4.07
N ARG A 66 1.64 5.61 4.72
CA ARG A 66 0.88 6.01 5.91
C ARG A 66 0.87 4.89 6.93
N THR A 67 1.11 5.22 8.19
CA THR A 67 0.86 4.31 9.32
C THR A 67 -0.49 4.64 9.92
N PHE A 68 -1.27 3.63 10.25
CA PHE A 68 -2.61 3.77 10.81
C PHE A 68 -2.91 2.58 11.73
N SER A 69 -3.99 2.67 12.50
CA SER A 69 -4.53 1.53 13.24
C SER A 69 -5.97 1.23 12.83
N THR A 70 -6.33 -0.04 12.86
CA THR A 70 -7.71 -0.47 12.63
C THR A 70 -7.95 -1.87 13.21
N PRO A 71 -9.11 -2.14 13.82
CA PRO A 71 -9.51 -3.50 14.19
C PRO A 71 -9.87 -4.36 12.97
N VAL A 72 -10.19 -3.74 11.84
CA VAL A 72 -10.74 -4.40 10.65
C VAL A 72 -9.92 -4.01 9.41
N PRO A 73 -8.74 -4.62 9.22
CA PRO A 73 -7.86 -4.25 8.14
C PRO A 73 -8.43 -4.80 6.82
N GLU A 74 -8.67 -3.93 5.83
CA GLU A 74 -9.01 -4.33 4.45
C GLU A 74 -8.13 -3.64 3.40
N LEU A 75 -8.24 -4.00 2.12
CA LEU A 75 -7.63 -3.25 1.02
C LEU A 75 -8.68 -3.16 -0.07
N ILE A 76 -9.32 -1.99 -0.13
CA ILE A 76 -10.47 -1.74 -1.00
C ILE A 76 -10.13 -0.55 -1.91
N TRP A 77 -10.21 -0.75 -3.21
CA TRP A 77 -10.15 0.34 -4.18
C TRP A 77 -11.50 1.04 -4.25
N VAL A 78 -11.49 2.37 -4.10
CA VAL A 78 -12.67 3.22 -4.28
C VAL A 78 -12.56 3.84 -5.66
N ASP A 79 -12.98 3.06 -6.67
CA ASP A 79 -12.86 3.37 -8.10
C ASP A 79 -11.50 4.02 -8.46
N ASP A 80 -11.54 5.22 -9.03
CA ASP A 80 -10.36 6.04 -9.36
C ASP A 80 -10.08 7.12 -8.30
N GLU A 81 -10.86 7.18 -7.22
CA GLU A 81 -10.77 8.21 -6.18
C GLU A 81 -9.71 7.90 -5.12
N GLY A 82 -9.47 6.62 -4.83
CA GLY A 82 -8.55 6.27 -3.76
C GLY A 82 -8.47 4.79 -3.43
N VAL A 83 -7.73 4.51 -2.36
CA VAL A 83 -7.66 3.18 -1.72
C VAL A 83 -7.86 3.32 -0.23
N SER A 84 -8.74 2.47 0.32
CA SER A 84 -8.92 2.32 1.76
C SER A 84 -8.19 1.09 2.26
N PHE A 85 -7.47 1.22 3.37
CA PHE A 85 -6.80 0.13 4.05
C PHE A 85 -7.56 -0.41 5.28
N SER A 86 -8.81 0.03 5.47
CA SER A 86 -9.70 -0.44 6.52
C SER A 86 -11.16 -0.48 6.04
N ARG A 87 -12.00 -1.30 6.70
CA ARG A 87 -13.46 -1.29 6.51
C ARG A 87 -14.15 -0.41 7.56
N GLY A 88 -13.66 0.83 7.69
CA GLY A 88 -14.09 1.78 8.72
C GLY A 88 -13.09 1.93 9.86
N GLY A 89 -13.07 3.13 10.46
CA GLY A 89 -12.06 3.55 11.44
C GLY A 89 -11.52 4.95 11.10
N ASP A 90 -10.32 5.27 11.58
CA ASP A 90 -9.68 6.56 11.33
C ASP A 90 -9.49 6.86 9.83
N ASP A 91 -9.71 8.12 9.47
CA ASP A 91 -9.52 8.70 8.12
C ASP A 91 -8.09 8.49 7.58
N ALA A 92 -7.12 8.24 8.48
CA ALA A 92 -5.73 7.98 8.14
C ALA A 92 -5.52 6.69 7.31
N SER A 93 -6.52 5.80 7.27
CA SER A 93 -6.49 4.57 6.49
C SER A 93 -6.89 4.74 5.03
N PHE A 94 -7.37 5.92 4.62
CA PHE A 94 -7.71 6.22 3.24
C PHE A 94 -6.63 7.07 2.56
N ILE A 95 -6.24 6.68 1.34
CA ILE A 95 -5.33 7.46 0.50
C ILE A 95 -6.08 7.91 -0.74
N LYS A 96 -6.25 9.23 -0.86
CA LYS A 96 -6.81 9.86 -2.05
C LYS A 96 -5.85 9.78 -3.24
N LEU A 97 -6.40 9.48 -4.40
CA LEU A 97 -5.71 9.42 -5.68
C LEU A 97 -6.22 10.52 -6.64
N PRO A 98 -5.34 11.08 -7.48
CA PRO A 98 -3.89 10.90 -7.45
C PRO A 98 -3.29 11.50 -6.16
N PRO A 99 -2.19 10.93 -5.63
CA PRO A 99 -1.56 11.46 -4.43
C PRO A 99 -1.12 12.90 -4.58
N SER A 100 -1.22 13.68 -3.50
CA SER A 100 -0.78 15.07 -3.49
C SER A 100 0.73 15.17 -3.71
N PHE A 101 1.19 16.35 -4.15
CA PHE A 101 2.63 16.58 -4.31
C PHE A 101 3.38 16.44 -2.98
N TYR A 102 2.76 16.86 -1.87
CA TYR A 102 3.30 16.72 -0.53
C TYR A 102 3.49 15.25 -0.14
N ASP A 103 2.49 14.39 -0.37
CA ASP A 103 2.60 12.95 -0.09
C ASP A 103 3.77 12.31 -0.84
N ARG A 104 3.91 12.63 -2.12
CA ARG A 104 5.00 12.13 -2.97
C ARG A 104 6.36 12.61 -2.51
N MET A 105 6.44 13.85 -2.01
CA MET A 105 7.67 14.42 -1.49
C MET A 105 8.09 13.71 -0.19
N ILE A 106 7.18 13.57 0.78
CA ILE A 106 7.45 12.88 2.05
C ILE A 106 7.82 11.42 1.84
N ALA A 107 7.13 10.72 0.93
CA ALA A 107 7.46 9.35 0.57
C ALA A 107 8.90 9.22 0.04
N ARG A 108 9.35 10.19 -0.78
CA ARG A 108 10.71 10.20 -1.33
C ARG A 108 11.79 10.45 -0.27
N PHE A 109 11.50 11.25 0.74
CA PHE A 109 12.45 11.49 1.84
C PHE A 109 12.45 10.34 2.86
N SER A 110 11.30 9.69 3.07
CA SER A 110 11.18 8.56 4.01
C SER A 110 11.78 7.24 3.50
N SER A 111 12.20 7.17 2.23
CA SER A 111 12.91 6.03 1.65
C SER A 111 14.44 6.17 1.72
N ILE A 112 14.96 7.25 2.32
CA ILE A 112 16.40 7.58 2.40
C ILE A 112 16.91 7.42 3.85
N GLY A 113 16.03 7.13 4.82
CA GLY A 113 16.36 6.89 6.22
C GLY A 113 16.38 5.42 6.59
#